data_AF-A0AAW0YRG5-F1
#
_entry.id   AF-A0AAW0YRG5-F1
#
_cell.length_a   1.000
_cell.length_b   1.000
_cell.length_c   1.000
_cell.angle_alpha   90.00
_cell.angle_beta   90.00
_cell.angle_gamma   90.00
#
_symmetry.space_group_name_H-M   'P 1'
#
loop_
_entity.id
_entity.type
_entity.pdbx_description
1 polymer ?
#
loop_
_entity_poly.entity_id
_entity_poly.type
_entity_poly.pdbx_seq_one_letter_code
_entity_poly.pdbx_strand_id
1 'polypeptide(L)'
;MASSSTGRVPQGEVIMDFADGGSYVKQKLEDAVLEIEKRRITKEEGAKAQKAMQALDVGKASSVPGVKGEDVDYIVTQLGISKEEAEEGLKAGNGDLVKALLKLVQPRQRARSVDGGAELPK
;
A
#
# COMPACT_ATOMS: atom_id res chain seq x y z
N MET A 1 -4.09 4.58 -79.91
CA MET A 1 -3.56 3.20 -80.06
C MET A 1 -2.11 3.21 -79.56
N ALA A 2 -1.83 2.42 -78.52
CA ALA A 2 -0.56 1.93 -77.94
C ALA A 2 0.78 2.62 -78.34
N SER A 3 1.60 3.15 -77.42
CA SER A 3 2.48 2.49 -76.43
C SER A 3 3.95 2.69 -76.81
N SER A 4 4.67 3.53 -76.06
CA SER A 4 6.11 3.33 -75.84
C SER A 4 6.46 3.83 -74.44
N SER A 5 7.19 2.99 -73.73
CA SER A 5 7.42 2.99 -72.29
C SER A 5 8.46 4.04 -71.88
N THR A 6 8.01 5.18 -71.34
CA THR A 6 8.90 6.17 -70.73
C THR A 6 8.35 6.55 -69.35
N GLY A 7 9.10 6.25 -68.29
CA GLY A 7 8.92 6.92 -67.00
C GLY A 7 8.41 6.09 -65.81
N ARG A 8 8.71 4.79 -65.70
CA ARG A 8 8.67 4.17 -64.36
C ARG A 8 9.96 4.52 -63.63
N VAL A 9 9.88 5.52 -62.75
CA VAL A 9 10.87 5.72 -61.69
C VAL A 9 10.96 4.39 -60.94
N PRO A 10 12.15 3.78 -60.77
CA PRO A 10 12.28 2.57 -59.98
C PRO A 10 11.77 2.88 -58.58
N GLN A 11 10.62 2.29 -58.22
CA GLN A 11 10.13 2.28 -56.85
C GLN A 11 11.23 1.61 -56.04
N GLY A 12 11.84 2.35 -55.11
CA GLY A 12 12.96 1.87 -54.31
C GLY A 12 12.59 0.53 -53.69
N GLU A 13 13.18 -0.55 -54.19
CA GLU A 13 13.19 -1.80 -53.47
C GLU A 13 13.93 -1.52 -52.17
N VAL A 14 13.20 -1.54 -51.05
CA VAL A 14 13.79 -1.55 -49.71
C VAL A 14 14.46 -2.91 -49.57
N ILE A 15 15.63 -3.07 -50.17
CA ILE A 15 16.59 -4.05 -49.72
C ILE A 15 17.09 -3.48 -48.41
N MET A 16 16.38 -3.82 -47.33
CA MET A 16 16.88 -3.68 -45.99
C MET A 16 18.11 -4.59 -45.96
N ASP A 17 19.28 -4.03 -46.28
CA ASP A 17 20.53 -4.77 -46.33
C ASP A 17 20.60 -5.60 -45.04
N PHE A 18 20.71 -6.92 -45.17
CA PHE A 18 20.63 -7.86 -44.04
C PHE A 18 21.66 -7.54 -42.93
N ALA A 19 22.67 -6.73 -43.26
CA ALA A 19 23.63 -6.12 -42.34
C ALA A 19 23.01 -5.12 -41.35
N ASP A 20 22.00 -4.34 -41.74
CA ASP A 20 21.40 -3.29 -40.92
C ASP A 20 20.17 -3.78 -40.11
N GLY A 21 19.59 -4.91 -40.52
CA GLY A 21 18.58 -5.61 -39.72
C GLY A 21 19.10 -6.07 -38.36
N GLY A 22 20.37 -6.46 -38.27
CA GLY A 22 21.03 -6.83 -37.01
C GLY A 22 21.12 -5.67 -36.02
N SER A 23 21.46 -4.47 -36.53
CA SER A 23 21.50 -3.23 -35.74
C SER A 23 20.11 -2.85 -35.22
N TYR A 24 19.08 -2.95 -36.07
CA TYR A 24 17.70 -2.67 -35.69
C TYR A 24 17.18 -3.63 -34.60
N VAL A 25 17.43 -4.93 -34.75
CA VAL A 25 17.03 -5.96 -33.77
C VAL A 25 17.77 -5.78 -32.45
N LYS A 26 19.07 -5.47 -32.50
CA LYS A 26 19.88 -5.19 -31.31
C LYS A 26 19.35 -3.99 -30.54
N GLN A 27 19.09 -2.88 -31.23
CA GLN A 27 18.62 -1.65 -30.60
C GLN A 27 17.23 -1.84 -29.96
N LYS A 28 16.31 -2.52 -30.65
CA LYS A 28 15.00 -2.91 -30.12
C LYS A 28 15.08 -3.79 -28.87
N LEU A 29 16.04 -4.72 -28.83
CA LEU A 29 16.27 -5.60 -27.67
C LEU A 29 16.85 -4.83 -26.49
N GLU A 30 17.85 -3.98 -26.72
CA GLU A 30 18.46 -3.14 -25.69
C GLU A 30 17.42 -2.19 -25.06
N ASP A 31 16.59 -1.56 -25.88
CA ASP A 31 15.49 -0.71 -25.42
C ASP A 31 14.47 -1.49 -24.57
N ALA A 32 14.10 -2.70 -24.99
CA ALA A 32 13.15 -3.55 -24.25
C ALA A 32 13.71 -3.99 -22.88
N VAL A 33 15.01 -4.31 -22.81
CA VAL A 33 15.68 -4.66 -21.54
C VAL A 33 15.70 -3.45 -20.60
N LEU A 34 16.06 -2.27 -21.09
CA LEU A 34 16.05 -1.04 -20.29
C LEU A 34 14.65 -0.69 -19.78
N GLU A 35 13.60 -0.91 -20.56
CA GLU A 35 12.22 -0.71 -20.09
C GLU A 35 11.83 -1.69 -18.96
N ILE A 36 12.23 -2.96 -19.07
CA ILE A 36 11.95 -3.97 -18.05
C ILE A 36 12.67 -3.62 -16.74
N GLU A 37 13.94 -3.21 -16.81
CA GLU A 37 14.70 -2.77 -15.64
C GLU A 37 14.10 -1.54 -14.99
N LYS A 38 13.72 -0.52 -15.76
CA LYS A 38 13.02 0.68 -15.25
C LYS A 38 11.69 0.31 -14.56
N ARG A 39 10.91 -0.61 -15.11
CA ARG A 39 9.67 -1.09 -14.47
C ARG A 39 9.93 -1.87 -13.20
N ARG A 40 11.03 -2.62 -13.12
CA ARG A 40 11.42 -3.34 -11.91
C ARG A 40 11.86 -2.37 -10.82
N ILE A 41 12.73 -1.42 -11.15
CA ILE A 41 13.22 -0.39 -10.22
C ILE A 41 12.05 0.44 -9.68
N THR A 42 11.16 0.93 -10.53
CA THR A 42 10.00 1.73 -10.08
C THR A 42 9.02 0.93 -9.21
N LYS A 43 8.86 -0.38 -9.43
CA LYS A 43 8.07 -1.24 -8.54
C LYS A 43 8.74 -1.48 -7.20
N GLU A 44 10.05 -1.75 -7.19
CA GLU A 44 10.82 -1.97 -5.97
C GLU A 44 10.96 -0.68 -5.14
N GLU A 45 11.19 0.46 -5.80
CA GLU A 45 11.22 1.79 -5.19
C GLU A 45 9.83 2.21 -4.70
N GLY A 46 8.77 1.94 -5.47
CA GLY A 46 7.39 2.18 -5.06
C GLY A 46 7.02 1.40 -3.79
N ALA A 47 7.39 0.11 -3.74
CA ALA A 47 7.16 -0.71 -2.56
C ALA A 47 7.98 -0.25 -1.35
N LYS A 48 9.23 0.18 -1.56
CA LYS A 48 10.10 0.70 -0.50
C LYS A 48 9.63 2.07 0.00
N ALA A 49 9.17 2.94 -0.88
CA ALA A 49 8.60 4.25 -0.56
C ALA A 49 7.27 4.10 0.18
N GLN A 50 6.39 3.19 -0.25
CA GLN A 50 5.14 2.89 0.46
C GLN A 50 5.40 2.34 1.86
N LYS A 51 6.37 1.42 2.00
CA LYS A 51 6.75 0.89 3.32
C LYS A 51 7.36 1.96 4.22
N ALA A 52 8.14 2.89 3.67
CA ALA A 52 8.71 4.02 4.41
C ALA A 52 7.62 5.05 4.81
N MET A 53 6.67 5.35 3.92
CA MET A 53 5.54 6.23 4.23
C MET A 53 4.64 5.64 5.31
N GLN A 54 4.36 4.33 5.23
CA GLN A 54 3.56 3.65 6.25
C GLN A 54 4.25 3.63 7.62
N ALA A 55 5.58 3.50 7.67
CA ALA A 55 6.34 3.60 8.91
C ALA A 55 6.34 5.02 9.52
N LEU A 56 6.32 6.06 8.67
CA LEU A 56 6.27 7.46 9.10
C LEU A 56 4.86 7.88 9.55
N ASP A 57 3.80 7.39 8.91
CA ASP A 57 2.41 7.67 9.32
C ASP A 57 2.07 7.04 10.68
N VAL A 58 2.67 5.89 11.02
CA VAL A 58 2.57 5.32 12.37
C VAL A 58 3.16 6.26 13.44
N GLY A 59 4.12 7.11 13.09
CA GLY A 59 4.70 8.12 13.98
C GLY A 59 3.86 9.40 14.12
N LYS A 60 2.92 9.67 13.20
CA LYS A 60 2.11 10.89 13.20
C LYS A 60 0.65 10.68 13.59
N ALA A 61 0.14 9.44 13.50
CA ALA A 61 -1.23 9.10 13.87
C ALA A 61 -1.46 8.91 15.39
N SER A 62 -0.41 8.82 16.21
CA SER A 62 -0.55 8.60 17.66
C SER A 62 -0.95 9.85 18.45
N SER A 63 -1.14 11.00 17.81
CA SER A 63 -1.68 12.19 18.48
C SER A 63 -3.18 12.32 18.22
N VAL A 64 -3.96 11.33 18.65
CA VAL A 64 -5.38 11.59 18.92
C VAL A 64 -5.40 12.63 20.06
N PRO A 65 -6.06 13.79 19.90
CA PRO A 65 -6.04 14.84 20.91
C PRO A 65 -6.59 14.28 22.23
N GLY A 66 -5.71 14.17 23.24
CA GLY A 66 -6.04 13.65 24.57
C GLY A 66 -5.50 12.25 24.91
N VAL A 67 -4.86 11.54 23.97
CA VAL A 67 -4.25 10.22 24.24
C VAL A 67 -2.73 10.34 24.23
N LYS A 68 -2.09 10.07 25.37
CA LYS A 68 -0.62 10.03 25.44
C LYS A 68 -0.13 8.68 24.92
N GLY A 69 0.85 8.70 24.02
CA GLY A 69 1.46 7.46 23.52
C GLY A 69 2.07 6.60 24.63
N GLU A 70 2.62 7.21 25.67
CA GLU A 70 3.16 6.52 26.85
C GLU A 70 2.10 5.70 27.58
N ASP A 71 0.87 6.23 27.70
CA ASP A 71 -0.24 5.53 28.36
C ASP A 71 -0.72 4.34 27.52
N VAL A 72 -0.69 4.46 26.19
CA VAL A 72 -1.01 3.37 25.25
C VAL A 72 0.02 2.25 25.40
N ASP A 73 1.31 2.57 25.36
CA ASP A 73 2.39 1.58 25.49
C ASP A 73 2.37 0.90 26.87
N TYR A 74 2.06 1.65 27.93
CA TYR A 74 1.88 1.08 29.26
C TYR A 74 0.72 0.08 29.31
N ILE A 75 -0.43 0.40 28.74
CA ILE A 75 -1.59 -0.50 28.71
C ILE A 75 -1.26 -1.77 27.91
N VAL A 76 -0.62 -1.63 26.75
CA VAL A 76 -0.23 -2.77 25.90
C VAL A 76 0.74 -3.70 26.64
N THR A 77 1.73 -3.15 27.34
CA THR A 77 2.71 -3.95 28.08
C THR A 77 2.12 -4.65 29.31
N GLN A 78 1.18 -4.02 30.02
CA GLN A 78 0.61 -4.59 31.25
C GLN A 78 -0.56 -5.55 31.00
N LEU A 79 -1.44 -5.24 30.05
CA LEU A 79 -2.63 -6.05 29.75
C LEU A 79 -2.43 -7.01 28.58
N GLY A 80 -1.38 -6.81 27.77
CA GLY A 80 -1.11 -7.66 26.61
C GLY A 80 -2.15 -7.53 25.49
N ILE A 81 -2.89 -6.42 25.45
CA ILE A 81 -3.92 -6.15 24.44
C ILE A 81 -3.33 -5.48 23.19
N SER A 82 -4.10 -5.46 22.10
CA SER A 82 -3.68 -4.77 20.88
C SER A 82 -3.60 -3.26 21.09
N LYS A 83 -2.77 -2.58 20.30
CA LYS A 83 -2.64 -1.11 20.35
C LYS A 83 -3.98 -0.40 20.08
N GLU A 84 -4.77 -0.95 19.18
CA GLU A 84 -6.10 -0.44 18.81
C GLU A 84 -7.06 -0.49 20.01
N GLU A 85 -7.11 -1.62 20.73
CA GLU A 85 -7.95 -1.76 21.93
C GLU A 85 -7.49 -0.85 23.07
N ALA A 86 -6.18 -0.66 23.23
CA ALA A 86 -5.63 0.27 24.21
C ALA A 86 -6.01 1.73 23.91
N GLU A 87 -5.96 2.13 22.65
CA GLU A 87 -6.39 3.46 22.22
C GLU A 87 -7.90 3.66 22.40
N GLU A 88 -8.73 2.66 22.12
CA GLU A 88 -10.17 2.70 22.37
C GLU A 88 -10.49 2.83 23.86
N GLY A 89 -9.77 2.09 24.72
CA GLY A 89 -9.89 2.19 26.17
C GLY A 89 -9.56 3.60 26.69
N LEU A 90 -8.48 4.21 26.19
CA LEU A 90 -8.08 5.56 26.56
C LEU A 90 -9.01 6.64 26.02
N LYS A 91 -9.52 6.48 24.79
CA LYS A 91 -10.56 7.35 24.23
C LYS A 91 -11.83 7.31 25.08
N ALA A 92 -12.26 6.11 25.49
CA ALA A 92 -13.42 5.94 26.37
C ALA A 92 -13.21 6.50 27.78
N GLY A 93 -11.97 6.58 28.23
CA GLY A 93 -11.56 7.17 29.51
C GLY A 93 -11.30 8.69 29.45
N ASN A 94 -11.54 9.37 28.32
CA ASN A 94 -11.17 10.77 28.09
C ASN A 94 -9.68 11.08 28.37
N GLY A 95 -8.79 10.11 28.13
CA GLY A 95 -7.36 10.25 28.41
C GLY A 95 -6.93 9.98 29.87
N ASP A 96 -7.85 9.59 30.76
CA ASP A 96 -7.49 9.14 32.12
C ASP A 96 -7.07 7.66 32.12
N LEU A 97 -5.78 7.40 32.38
CA LEU A 97 -5.20 6.05 32.47
C LEU A 97 -5.96 5.13 33.43
N VAL A 98 -6.26 5.62 34.63
CA VAL A 98 -6.90 4.80 35.68
C VAL A 98 -8.32 4.39 35.30
N LYS A 99 -9.08 5.31 34.68
CA LYS A 99 -10.45 5.01 34.21
C LYS A 99 -10.43 4.03 33.05
N ALA A 100 -9.47 4.17 32.13
CA ALA A 100 -9.29 3.23 31.04
C ALA A 100 -8.97 1.82 31.56
N LEU A 101 -8.02 1.68 32.48
CA LEU A 101 -7.66 0.40 33.10
C LEU A 101 -8.84 -0.25 33.82
N LEU A 102 -9.58 0.52 34.62
CA LEU A 102 -10.76 0.00 35.32
C LEU A 102 -11.83 -0.52 34.36
N LYS A 103 -12.04 0.16 33.24
CA LYS A 103 -13.01 -0.26 32.21
C LYS A 103 -12.54 -1.50 31.45
N LEU A 104 -11.25 -1.59 31.12
CA LEU A 104 -10.67 -2.72 30.39
C LEU A 104 -10.63 -4.01 31.23
N VAL A 105 -10.45 -3.89 32.54
CA VAL A 105 -10.43 -5.05 33.46
C VAL A 105 -11.83 -5.54 33.82
N GLN A 106 -12.86 -4.69 33.67
CA GLN A 106 -14.23 -5.10 33.99
C GLN A 106 -14.69 -6.24 33.07
N PRO A 107 -15.22 -7.35 33.64
CA PRO A 107 -15.75 -8.43 32.83
C PRO A 107 -16.93 -7.91 32.00
N ARG A 108 -16.96 -8.28 30.71
CA ARG A 108 -18.09 -7.95 29.83
C ARG A 108 -19.38 -8.39 30.51
N GLN A 109 -20.36 -7.48 30.59
CA GLN A 109 -21.65 -7.84 31.16
C GLN A 109 -22.22 -9.01 30.38
N ARG A 110 -22.51 -10.10 31.08
CA ARG A 110 -23.16 -11.25 30.48
C ARG A 110 -24.52 -10.79 29.97
N ALA A 111 -24.84 -11.11 28.72
CA ALA A 111 -26.18 -10.92 28.20
C ALA A 111 -27.16 -11.60 29.17
N ARG A 112 -28.13 -10.84 29.69
CA ARG A 112 -29.19 -11.41 30.53
C ARG A 112 -30.11 -12.21 29.62
N SER A 113 -29.85 -13.50 29.47
CA SER A 113 -30.79 -14.42 28.81
C SER A 113 -31.92 -14.73 29.79
N VAL A 114 -32.90 -13.84 29.87
CA VAL A 114 -34.12 -14.14 30.63
C VAL A 114 -35.02 -15.07 29.81
N ASP A 115 -34.96 -15.00 28.47
CA ASP A 115 -35.81 -15.78 27.55
C ASP A 115 -35.08 -16.31 26.29
N GLY A 116 -33.75 -16.49 26.34
CA GLY A 116 -32.98 -17.02 25.19
C GLY A 116 -32.69 -16.01 24.07
N GLY A 117 -33.13 -14.75 24.21
CA GLY A 117 -32.68 -13.62 23.39
C GLY A 117 -31.54 -12.86 24.06
N ALA A 118 -30.47 -12.55 23.33
CA ALA A 118 -29.39 -11.69 23.81
C ALA A 118 -29.78 -10.22 23.61
N GLU A 119 -30.29 -9.57 24.65
CA GLU A 119 -30.46 -8.11 24.64
C GLU A 119 -29.16 -7.42 25.04
N LEU A 120 -28.73 -6.45 24.23
CA LEU A 120 -27.62 -5.55 24.54
C LEU A 120 -28.09 -4.49 25.55
N PRO A 121 -27.32 -4.21 26.61
CA PRO A 121 -27.67 -3.14 27.54
C PRO A 121 -27.65 -1.78 26.81
N LYS A 122 -28.68 -0.96 27.07
CA LYS A 122 -28.81 0.43 26.59
C LYS A 122 -27.73 1.34 27.17
#